data_AF-A0A533U9K6-F1
#
_entry.id   AF-A0A533U9K6-F1
#
_cell.length_a   1.000
_cell.length_b   1.000
_cell.length_c   1.000
_cell.angle_alpha   90.00
_cell.angle_beta   90.00
_cell.angle_gamma   90.00
#
_symmetry.space_group_name_H-M   'P 1'
#
loop_
_entity.id
_entity.type
_entity.pdbx_description
1 polymer ?
#
loop_
_entity_poly.entity_id
_entity_poly.type
_entity_poly.pdbx_seq_one_letter_code
_entity_poly.pdbx_strand_id
1 'polypeptide(L)'
;MTTRNGYILLFSTILFLIINFIALQLIHVDAAKFATVPFDNIPITKISTDNREYRLGADFSIDFGDETVIQKNFDAKSVKNMTLDKKVNGSSLELECDSNDECGTSVGPLLTKIYLVKSDAEDDEIAKNSIPSVELENNECGTLSIQQCADFNFTIPNDAQFQNYKIVIDMSFDEAKWIFINPIRITN
;
A
#
# COMPACT_ATOMS: atom_id res chain seq x y z
N MET A 1 22.58 49.58 46.65
CA MET A 1 21.54 50.12 45.75
C MET A 1 21.52 49.24 44.50
N THR A 2 21.05 47.99 44.65
CA THR A 2 21.32 46.92 43.65
C THR A 2 20.21 45.87 43.57
N THR A 3 19.12 46.04 44.30
CA THR A 3 18.07 45.03 44.44
C THR A 3 16.92 45.27 43.46
N ARG A 4 16.53 46.52 43.18
CA ARG A 4 15.33 46.81 42.39
C ARG A 4 15.45 46.40 40.91
N ASN A 5 16.61 46.60 40.28
CA ASN A 5 16.80 46.26 38.86
C ASN A 5 16.96 44.75 38.63
N GLY A 6 17.51 44.01 39.61
CA GLY A 6 17.64 42.55 39.53
C GLY A 6 16.29 41.85 39.54
N TYR A 7 15.35 42.30 40.39
CA TYR A 7 14.01 41.72 40.44
C TYR A 7 13.18 41.99 39.17
N ILE A 8 13.36 43.14 38.52
CA ILE A 8 12.67 43.47 37.26
C ILE A 8 13.15 42.57 36.12
N LEU A 9 14.47 42.34 36.02
CA LEU A 9 15.05 41.44 35.02
C LEU A 9 14.61 39.99 35.25
N LEU A 10 14.58 39.53 36.50
CA LEU A 10 14.16 38.17 36.85
C LEU A 10 12.66 37.95 36.57
N PHE A 11 11.82 38.95 36.83
CA PHE A 11 10.39 38.86 36.54
C PHE A 11 10.12 38.83 35.03
N SER A 12 10.85 39.62 34.25
CA SER A 12 10.74 39.65 32.78
C SER A 12 11.13 38.32 32.14
N THR A 13 12.22 37.68 32.61
CA THR A 13 12.65 36.39 32.07
C THR A 13 11.69 35.25 32.41
N ILE A 14 11.15 35.23 33.63
CA ILE A 14 10.15 34.23 34.04
C ILE A 14 8.86 34.39 33.23
N LEU A 15 8.40 35.63 33.03
CA LEU A 15 7.20 35.90 32.24
C LEU A 15 7.40 35.48 30.76
N PHE A 16 8.58 35.76 30.19
CA PHE A 16 8.90 35.35 28.83
C PHE A 16 8.91 33.82 28.68
N LEU A 17 9.46 33.10 29.67
CA LEU A 17 9.45 31.63 29.67
C LEU A 17 8.04 31.04 29.77
N ILE A 18 7.19 31.63 30.62
CA ILE A 18 5.79 31.19 30.77
C ILE A 18 5.02 31.42 29.47
N ILE A 19 5.19 32.58 28.82
CA ILE A 19 4.51 32.89 27.56
C ILE A 19 4.94 31.92 26.45
N ASN A 20 6.24 31.63 26.33
CA ASN A 20 6.74 30.67 25.35
C ASN A 20 6.27 29.24 25.64
N PHE A 21 6.21 28.84 26.91
CA PHE A 21 5.72 27.53 27.30
C PHE A 21 4.23 27.36 26.98
N ILE A 22 3.41 28.37 27.25
CA ILE A 22 1.99 28.38 26.90
C ILE A 22 1.81 28.39 25.37
N ALA A 23 2.60 29.18 24.63
CA ALA A 23 2.55 29.19 23.17
C ALA A 23 2.91 27.82 22.58
N LEU A 24 3.89 27.12 23.16
CA LEU A 24 4.28 25.77 22.73
C LEU A 24 3.18 24.73 23.00
N GLN A 25 2.45 24.86 24.11
CA GLN A 25 1.32 23.97 24.43
C GLN A 25 0.06 24.27 23.63
N LEU A 26 -0.09 25.49 23.09
CA LEU A 26 -1.20 25.89 22.22
C LEU A 26 -1.00 25.48 20.76
N ILE A 27 0.22 25.07 20.36
CA ILE A 27 0.45 24.42 19.08
C ILE A 27 0.04 22.95 19.23
N HIS A 28 -1.26 22.71 19.33
CA HIS A 28 -1.83 21.41 19.00
C HIS A 28 -1.84 21.35 17.47
N VAL A 29 -0.87 20.65 16.90
CA VAL A 29 -0.99 20.17 15.52
C VAL A 29 -1.98 19.02 15.61
N ASP A 30 -3.27 19.33 15.46
CA ASP A 30 -4.24 18.30 15.11
C ASP A 30 -3.84 17.82 13.72
N ALA A 31 -3.03 16.76 13.69
CA ALA A 31 -2.80 16.00 12.48
C ALA A 31 -4.18 15.52 12.02
N ALA A 32 -4.56 15.94 10.81
CA ALA A 32 -5.84 15.58 10.25
C ALA A 32 -5.87 14.07 10.12
N LYS A 33 -6.70 13.40 10.94
CA LYS A 33 -6.97 11.98 10.77
C LYS A 33 -7.62 11.80 9.41
N PHE A 34 -6.85 11.36 8.42
CA PHE A 34 -7.38 11.06 7.10
C PHE A 34 -8.37 9.89 7.22
N ALA A 35 -9.45 9.97 6.45
CA ALA A 35 -10.39 8.87 6.39
C ALA A 35 -9.73 7.72 5.63
N THR A 36 -9.77 6.51 6.20
CA THR A 36 -9.33 5.28 5.52
C THR A 36 -9.83 5.28 4.08
N VAL A 37 -8.94 5.01 3.12
CA VAL A 37 -9.30 5.13 1.71
C VAL A 37 -10.45 4.15 1.37
N PRO A 38 -11.62 4.64 0.93
CA PRO A 38 -12.80 3.81 0.72
C PRO A 38 -12.58 2.74 -0.37
N PHE A 39 -13.19 1.55 -0.21
CA PHE A 39 -13.03 0.45 -1.17
C PHE A 39 -13.70 0.70 -2.53
N ASP A 40 -14.58 1.70 -2.59
CA ASP A 40 -15.37 2.15 -3.71
C ASP A 40 -14.56 2.91 -4.78
N ASN A 41 -13.35 3.37 -4.46
CA ASN A 41 -12.43 4.03 -5.42
C ASN A 41 -11.21 3.15 -5.75
N ILE A 42 -11.27 1.85 -5.48
CA ILE A 42 -10.11 0.97 -5.60
C ILE A 42 -9.97 0.44 -7.01
N PRO A 43 -8.76 0.49 -7.59
CA PRO A 43 -8.53 -0.08 -8.90
C PRO A 43 -8.66 -1.62 -8.86
N ILE A 44 -9.24 -2.19 -9.91
CA ILE A 44 -9.25 -3.63 -10.12
C ILE A 44 -7.89 -4.00 -10.73
N THR A 45 -7.24 -5.04 -10.19
CA THR A 45 -6.05 -5.60 -10.84
C THR A 45 -6.45 -6.69 -11.79
N LYS A 46 -5.94 -6.60 -13.01
CA LYS A 46 -6.15 -7.59 -14.06
C LYS A 46 -4.84 -8.32 -14.31
N ILE A 47 -4.84 -9.65 -14.13
CA ILE A 47 -3.74 -10.52 -14.54
C ILE A 47 -4.12 -11.18 -15.85
N SER A 48 -3.34 -10.91 -16.89
CA SER A 48 -3.45 -11.59 -18.18
C SER A 48 -2.34 -12.62 -18.34
N THR A 49 -2.72 -13.76 -18.91
CA THR A 49 -1.83 -14.83 -19.39
C THR A 49 -2.21 -15.12 -20.84
N ASP A 50 -1.38 -15.83 -21.60
CA ASP A 50 -1.63 -16.15 -23.03
C ASP A 50 -3.07 -16.60 -23.36
N ASN A 51 -3.75 -17.28 -22.43
CA ASN A 51 -5.06 -17.90 -22.69
C ASN A 51 -6.18 -17.43 -21.75
N ARG A 52 -5.89 -16.58 -20.76
CA ARG A 52 -6.84 -16.24 -19.69
C ARG A 52 -6.58 -14.85 -19.13
N GLU A 53 -7.67 -14.20 -18.76
CA GLU A 53 -7.71 -12.95 -18.01
C GLU A 53 -8.39 -13.19 -16.66
N TYR A 54 -7.85 -12.60 -15.61
CA TYR A 54 -8.39 -12.68 -14.26
C TYR A 54 -8.45 -11.29 -13.63
N ARG A 55 -9.54 -10.97 -12.92
CA ARG A 55 -9.77 -9.67 -12.29
C ARG A 55 -9.90 -9.82 -10.78
N LEU A 56 -9.12 -9.06 -10.02
CA LEU A 56 -9.05 -9.13 -8.57
C LEU A 56 -9.41 -7.78 -7.95
N GLY A 57 -10.25 -7.81 -6.91
CA GLY A 57 -10.45 -6.66 -6.02
C GLY A 57 -9.44 -6.69 -4.87
N ALA A 58 -9.17 -5.54 -4.25
CA ALA A 58 -8.28 -5.49 -3.10
C ALA A 58 -8.93 -6.15 -1.88
N ASP A 59 -8.15 -6.99 -1.19
CA ASP A 59 -8.51 -7.66 0.04
C ASP A 59 -8.24 -6.78 1.27
N PHE A 60 -7.23 -5.92 1.20
CA PHE A 60 -6.89 -4.98 2.27
C PHE A 60 -6.54 -3.60 1.74
N SER A 61 -6.83 -2.60 2.57
CA SER A 61 -6.24 -1.26 2.51
C SER A 61 -5.44 -1.01 3.78
N ILE A 62 -4.33 -0.30 3.62
CA ILE A 62 -3.47 0.15 4.71
C ILE A 62 -3.32 1.65 4.59
N ASP A 63 -3.55 2.35 5.69
CA ASP A 63 -3.35 3.79 5.83
C ASP A 63 -2.12 4.03 6.71
N PHE A 64 -1.19 4.86 6.25
CA PHE A 64 0.08 5.19 6.91
C PHE A 64 0.09 6.59 7.55
N GLY A 65 -1.08 7.16 7.89
CA GLY A 65 -1.17 8.39 8.68
C GLY A 65 -0.53 8.27 10.09
N ASP A 66 -1.03 9.03 11.07
CA ASP A 66 -0.41 9.07 12.42
C ASP A 66 -0.31 7.69 13.10
N GLU A 67 -1.26 6.81 12.82
CA GLU A 67 -1.25 5.41 13.22
C GLU A 67 -1.53 4.53 12.01
N THR A 68 -0.76 3.45 11.85
CA THR A 68 -1.03 2.49 10.77
C THR A 68 -2.32 1.75 11.01
N VAL A 69 -3.30 1.92 10.12
CA VAL A 69 -4.59 1.21 10.16
C VAL A 69 -4.66 0.23 9.01
N ILE A 70 -4.98 -1.03 9.31
CA ILE A 70 -5.20 -2.09 8.31
C ILE A 70 -6.69 -2.44 8.30
N GLN A 71 -7.33 -2.28 7.15
CA GLN A 71 -8.74 -2.61 6.97
C GLN A 71 -8.91 -3.75 5.96
N LYS A 72 -9.73 -4.75 6.32
CA LYS A 72 -10.08 -5.87 5.45
C LYS A 72 -11.35 -5.59 4.66
N ASN A 73 -11.34 -5.93 3.38
CA ASN A 73 -12.50 -5.90 2.51
C ASN A 73 -13.17 -7.27 2.45
N PHE A 74 -14.31 -7.42 3.13
CA PHE A 74 -15.05 -8.67 3.11
C PHE A 74 -15.79 -8.92 1.79
N ASP A 75 -15.92 -7.89 0.95
CA ASP A 75 -16.59 -7.95 -0.35
C ASP A 75 -15.60 -8.07 -1.53
N ALA A 76 -14.31 -8.33 -1.23
CA ALA A 76 -13.27 -8.46 -2.24
C ALA A 76 -13.60 -9.55 -3.29
N LYS A 77 -13.47 -9.18 -4.57
CA LYS A 77 -13.65 -10.13 -5.67
C LYS A 77 -12.39 -10.99 -5.81
N SER A 78 -12.51 -12.26 -5.41
CA SER A 78 -11.48 -13.28 -5.64
C SER A 78 -11.84 -14.18 -6.84
N VAL A 79 -10.81 -14.69 -7.51
CA VAL A 79 -10.94 -15.64 -8.62
C VAL A 79 -10.65 -17.05 -8.11
N LYS A 80 -11.69 -17.89 -8.12
CA LYS A 80 -11.55 -19.33 -7.82
C LYS A 80 -10.85 -20.03 -8.98
N ASN A 81 -9.85 -20.85 -8.67
CA ASN A 81 -9.08 -21.67 -9.62
C ASN A 81 -8.19 -20.89 -10.61
N MET A 82 -7.68 -19.72 -10.21
CA MET A 82 -6.65 -19.03 -10.98
C MET A 82 -5.44 -19.98 -11.18
N THR A 83 -5.02 -20.10 -12.43
CA THR A 83 -3.90 -20.96 -12.83
C THR A 83 -2.87 -20.11 -13.56
N LEU A 84 -1.62 -20.13 -13.09
CA LEU A 84 -0.49 -19.46 -13.73
C LEU A 84 0.48 -20.52 -14.25
N ASP A 85 0.81 -20.45 -15.54
CA ASP A 85 1.67 -21.43 -16.19
C ASP A 85 3.08 -20.90 -16.33
N LYS A 86 4.08 -21.68 -15.92
CA LYS A 86 5.48 -21.26 -16.02
C LYS A 86 6.03 -21.20 -17.44
N LYS A 87 5.43 -21.93 -18.40
CA LYS A 87 5.88 -21.94 -19.81
C LYS A 87 5.35 -20.76 -20.60
N VAL A 88 4.36 -20.06 -20.08
CA VAL A 88 3.85 -18.84 -20.68
C VAL A 88 4.92 -17.75 -20.53
N ASN A 89 5.42 -17.27 -21.67
CA ASN A 89 6.43 -16.23 -21.73
C ASN A 89 5.77 -14.86 -21.54
N GLY A 90 5.33 -14.59 -20.31
CA GLY A 90 4.80 -13.29 -19.92
C GLY A 90 3.36 -13.39 -19.46
N SER A 91 3.16 -13.18 -18.16
CA SER A 91 1.89 -12.66 -17.65
C SER A 91 2.00 -11.15 -17.58
N SER A 92 0.91 -10.43 -17.75
CA SER A 92 0.86 -8.99 -17.49
C SER A 92 -0.02 -8.70 -16.29
N LEU A 93 0.36 -7.69 -15.52
CA LEU A 93 -0.52 -6.98 -14.63
C LEU A 93 -1.01 -5.73 -15.37
N GLU A 94 -2.30 -5.46 -15.28
CA GLU A 94 -2.95 -4.24 -15.76
C GLU A 94 -3.80 -3.65 -14.63
N LEU A 95 -3.82 -2.33 -14.52
CA LEU A 95 -4.69 -1.59 -13.61
C LEU A 95 -5.94 -1.12 -14.32
N GLU A 96 -7.11 -1.48 -13.81
CA GLU A 96 -8.39 -0.94 -14.26
C GLU A 96 -8.95 0.02 -13.21
N CYS A 97 -8.93 1.32 -13.49
CA CYS A 97 -9.62 2.31 -12.66
C CYS A 97 -11.13 2.28 -12.93
N ASP A 98 -11.94 2.67 -11.94
CA ASP A 98 -13.37 2.89 -12.18
C ASP A 98 -13.55 3.99 -13.24
N SER A 99 -14.56 3.80 -14.07
CA SER A 99 -14.99 4.63 -15.20
C SER A 99 -15.20 6.12 -14.91
N ASN A 100 -15.24 6.53 -13.65
CA ASN A 100 -15.39 7.91 -13.21
C ASN A 100 -14.09 8.54 -12.68
N ASP A 101 -13.02 7.77 -12.55
CA ASP A 101 -11.73 8.23 -12.05
C ASP A 101 -10.67 8.11 -13.15
N GLU A 102 -9.98 9.22 -13.44
CA GLU A 102 -8.84 9.18 -14.34
C GLU A 102 -7.66 8.59 -13.55
N CYS A 103 -7.11 7.45 -14.00
CA CYS A 103 -5.82 6.95 -13.52
C CYS A 103 -4.73 8.00 -13.79
N GLY A 104 -4.60 9.04 -12.96
CA GLY A 104 -3.64 10.12 -13.22
C GLY A 104 -3.88 11.45 -12.52
N THR A 105 -4.94 11.63 -11.73
CA THR A 105 -5.31 12.98 -11.27
C THR A 105 -4.76 13.45 -9.94
N SER A 106 -3.92 12.70 -9.20
CA SER A 106 -2.92 13.37 -8.32
C SER A 106 -1.84 12.52 -7.65
N VAL A 107 -2.01 11.22 -7.39
CA VAL A 107 -0.94 10.42 -6.76
C VAL A 107 -0.96 8.99 -7.31
N GLY A 108 0.07 8.63 -8.10
CA GLY A 108 0.28 7.26 -8.53
C GLY A 108 0.82 6.37 -7.43
N PRO A 109 0.79 5.03 -7.62
CA PRO A 109 1.61 4.19 -6.78
C PRO A 109 3.05 4.67 -6.90
N LEU A 110 3.75 4.67 -5.78
CA LEU A 110 5.20 4.82 -5.68
C LEU A 110 5.90 3.49 -5.95
N LEU A 111 5.20 2.39 -5.68
CA LEU A 111 5.69 1.03 -5.84
C LEU A 111 4.55 0.10 -6.22
N THR A 112 4.77 -0.74 -7.24
CA THR A 112 3.93 -1.92 -7.46
C THR A 112 4.77 -3.18 -7.42
N LYS A 113 4.40 -4.13 -6.57
CA LYS A 113 5.15 -5.36 -6.35
C LYS A 113 4.24 -6.58 -6.50
N ILE A 114 4.72 -7.62 -7.18
CA ILE A 114 4.04 -8.91 -7.26
C ILE A 114 4.92 -9.97 -6.63
N TYR A 115 4.34 -10.80 -5.78
CA TYR A 115 5.04 -11.90 -5.15
C TYR A 115 4.13 -13.08 -4.86
N LEU A 116 4.76 -14.24 -4.62
CA LEU A 116 4.10 -15.47 -4.22
C LEU A 116 4.29 -15.71 -2.73
N VAL A 117 3.21 -16.14 -2.11
CA VAL A 117 3.17 -16.59 -0.71
C VAL A 117 2.64 -18.01 -0.67
N LYS A 118 3.10 -18.83 0.27
CA LYS A 118 2.53 -20.18 0.44
C LYS A 118 1.04 -20.11 0.81
N SER A 119 0.26 -21.06 0.31
CA SER A 119 -1.20 -21.06 0.47
C SER A 119 -1.71 -21.17 1.91
N ASP A 120 -0.87 -21.63 2.84
CA ASP A 120 -1.17 -21.78 4.27
C ASP A 120 -1.02 -20.49 5.08
N ALA A 121 -0.37 -19.45 4.54
CA ALA A 121 -0.24 -18.16 5.20
C ALA A 121 -1.61 -17.48 5.36
N GLU A 122 -1.88 -16.89 6.52
CA GLU A 122 -3.11 -16.15 6.77
C GLU A 122 -3.10 -14.78 6.07
N ASP A 123 -4.24 -14.34 5.54
CA ASP A 123 -4.33 -13.09 4.79
C ASP A 123 -3.96 -11.86 5.64
N ASP A 124 -4.30 -11.88 6.93
CA ASP A 124 -3.98 -10.80 7.86
C ASP A 124 -2.46 -10.76 8.17
N GLU A 125 -1.76 -11.89 8.09
CA GLU A 125 -0.29 -11.96 8.23
C GLU A 125 0.43 -11.49 6.95
N ILE A 126 -0.15 -11.80 5.79
CA ILE A 126 0.26 -11.27 4.48
C ILE A 126 0.17 -9.74 4.50
N ALA A 127 -0.98 -9.18 4.92
CA ALA A 127 -1.20 -7.74 4.96
C ALA A 127 -0.20 -6.99 5.87
N LYS A 128 0.25 -7.64 6.95
CA LYS A 128 1.27 -7.12 7.87
C LYS A 128 2.71 -7.31 7.37
N ASN A 129 2.91 -7.86 6.17
CA ASN A 129 4.22 -8.17 5.58
C ASN A 129 5.12 -8.99 6.52
N SER A 130 4.54 -9.97 7.21
CA SER A 130 5.18 -10.72 8.30
C SER A 130 5.65 -12.12 7.92
N ILE A 131 5.64 -12.43 6.62
CA ILE A 131 5.76 -13.78 6.08
C ILE A 131 6.81 -13.86 4.96
N PRO A 132 7.46 -15.01 4.76
CA PRO A 132 8.34 -15.21 3.61
C PRO A 132 7.59 -15.17 2.27
N SER A 133 8.18 -14.51 1.29
CA SER A 133 7.64 -14.37 -0.07
C SER A 133 8.68 -14.70 -1.14
N VAL A 134 8.22 -15.12 -2.32
CA VAL A 134 9.03 -15.19 -3.54
C VAL A 134 8.63 -14.03 -4.44
N GLU A 135 9.53 -13.07 -4.63
CA GLU A 135 9.28 -11.91 -5.50
C GLU A 135 9.20 -12.36 -6.96
N LEU A 136 8.18 -11.89 -7.68
CA LEU A 136 8.02 -12.12 -9.12
C LEU A 136 8.51 -10.91 -9.90
N GLU A 137 8.10 -9.72 -9.47
CA GLU A 137 8.46 -8.47 -10.12
C GLU A 137 8.25 -7.30 -9.14
N ASN A 138 9.02 -6.24 -9.32
CA ASN A 138 9.00 -5.05 -8.49
C ASN A 138 9.27 -3.80 -9.32
N ASN A 139 8.27 -2.93 -9.45
CA ASN A 139 8.35 -1.71 -10.24
C ASN A 139 8.34 -0.47 -9.33
N GLU A 140 9.50 0.17 -9.21
CA GLU A 140 9.65 1.46 -8.53
C GLU A 140 9.23 2.60 -9.46
N CYS A 141 8.19 3.32 -9.09
CA CYS A 141 7.46 4.15 -10.02
C CYS A 141 8.16 5.47 -10.35
N GLY A 142 8.98 6.04 -9.46
CA GLY A 142 9.81 7.23 -9.72
C GLY A 142 9.08 8.36 -10.47
N THR A 143 9.28 8.43 -11.79
CA THR A 143 8.67 9.43 -12.71
C THR A 143 7.65 8.84 -13.70
N LEU A 144 7.32 7.55 -13.59
CA LEU A 144 6.33 6.88 -14.42
C LEU A 144 4.92 7.40 -14.12
N SER A 145 4.02 7.33 -15.10
CA SER A 145 2.60 7.53 -14.82
C SER A 145 2.05 6.39 -13.94
N ILE A 146 0.90 6.62 -13.31
CA ILE A 146 0.17 5.61 -12.52
C ILE A 146 0.05 4.31 -13.30
N GLN A 147 -0.47 4.43 -14.53
CA GLN A 147 -0.74 3.30 -15.39
C GLN A 147 0.55 2.63 -15.85
N GLN A 148 1.60 3.39 -16.19
CA GLN A 148 2.89 2.80 -16.55
C GLN A 148 3.56 2.06 -15.39
N CYS A 149 3.31 2.49 -14.14
CA CYS A 149 3.89 1.77 -13.02
C CYS A 149 3.11 0.50 -12.66
N ALA A 150 1.79 0.55 -12.76
CA ALA A 150 0.93 -0.57 -12.43
C ALA A 150 0.81 -1.60 -13.58
N ASP A 151 1.07 -1.19 -14.83
CA ASP A 151 1.02 -2.05 -16.00
C ASP A 151 2.43 -2.57 -16.33
N PHE A 152 2.70 -3.84 -16.03
CA PHE A 152 3.98 -4.47 -16.35
C PHE A 152 3.87 -5.98 -16.53
N ASN A 153 4.90 -6.55 -17.15
CA ASN A 153 4.99 -7.99 -17.38
C ASN A 153 5.77 -8.66 -16.26
N PHE A 154 5.38 -9.88 -15.92
CA PHE A 154 6.09 -10.74 -14.97
C PHE A 154 6.06 -12.19 -15.44
N THR A 155 6.94 -13.02 -14.88
CA THR A 155 6.98 -14.45 -15.18
C THR A 155 7.11 -15.25 -13.90
N ILE A 156 6.66 -16.50 -13.91
CA ILE A 156 6.85 -17.40 -12.78
C ILE A 156 8.27 -17.97 -12.84
N PRO A 157 9.10 -17.79 -11.79
CA PRO A 157 10.44 -18.35 -11.73
C PRO A 157 10.43 -19.87 -11.91
N ASN A 158 11.43 -20.40 -12.63
CA ASN A 158 11.54 -21.83 -12.91
C ASN A 158 11.75 -22.69 -11.64
N ASP A 159 12.25 -22.09 -10.57
CA ASP A 159 12.46 -22.70 -9.26
C ASP A 159 11.24 -22.61 -8.33
N ALA A 160 10.17 -21.90 -8.73
CA ALA A 160 8.89 -21.95 -8.03
C ALA A 160 8.32 -23.38 -8.08
N GLN A 161 7.92 -23.92 -6.93
CA GLN A 161 7.47 -25.31 -6.82
C GLN A 161 6.07 -25.49 -7.43
N PHE A 162 5.73 -26.68 -7.94
CA PHE A 162 4.36 -27.01 -8.37
C PHE A 162 3.45 -27.28 -7.18
N GLN A 163 3.09 -26.22 -6.47
CA GLN A 163 2.21 -26.28 -5.30
C GLN A 163 1.20 -25.14 -5.31
N ASN A 164 0.33 -25.11 -4.30
CA ASN A 164 -0.64 -24.04 -4.11
C ASN A 164 0.04 -22.83 -3.45
N TYR A 165 -0.09 -21.68 -4.10
CA TYR A 165 0.37 -20.39 -3.60
C TYR A 165 -0.81 -19.42 -3.50
N LYS A 166 -0.55 -18.26 -2.93
CA LYS A 166 -1.31 -17.04 -3.16
C LYS A 166 -0.42 -16.11 -3.96
N ILE A 167 -0.96 -15.51 -5.02
CA ILE A 167 -0.32 -14.34 -5.64
C ILE A 167 -0.77 -13.12 -4.86
N VAL A 168 0.19 -12.25 -4.56
CA VAL A 168 -0.06 -10.99 -3.87
C VAL A 168 0.42 -9.86 -4.77
N ILE A 169 -0.45 -8.86 -4.94
CA ILE A 169 -0.10 -7.61 -5.61
C ILE A 169 -0.18 -6.51 -4.55
N ASP A 170 0.94 -5.85 -4.33
CA ASP A 170 1.08 -4.74 -3.40
C ASP A 170 1.24 -3.45 -4.20
N MET A 171 0.27 -2.54 -4.08
CA MET A 171 0.33 -1.21 -4.67
C MET A 171 0.45 -0.18 -3.56
N SER A 172 1.63 0.41 -3.43
CA SER A 172 1.94 1.39 -2.38
C SER A 172 1.97 2.78 -2.97
N PHE A 173 1.35 3.73 -2.26
CA PHE A 173 1.25 5.15 -2.55
C PHE A 173 1.93 5.90 -1.40
N ASP A 174 1.90 7.23 -1.39
CA ASP A 174 2.57 8.03 -0.36
C ASP A 174 2.07 7.67 1.06
N GLU A 175 0.75 7.73 1.28
CA GLU A 175 0.13 7.50 2.60
C GLU A 175 -0.78 6.27 2.64
N ALA A 176 -0.87 5.51 1.54
CA ALA A 176 -1.79 4.37 1.45
C ALA A 176 -1.18 3.17 0.73
N LYS A 177 -1.72 1.98 1.01
CA LYS A 177 -1.39 0.76 0.28
C LYS A 177 -2.62 -0.11 0.07
N TRP A 178 -2.72 -0.71 -1.11
CA TRP A 178 -3.71 -1.74 -1.43
C TRP A 178 -3.03 -3.08 -1.66
N ILE A 179 -3.67 -4.12 -1.13
CA ILE A 179 -3.16 -5.49 -1.19
C ILE A 179 -4.24 -6.38 -1.79
N PHE A 180 -3.89 -7.04 -2.88
CA PHE A 180 -4.74 -7.99 -3.59
C PHE A 180 -4.16 -9.39 -3.36
N ILE A 181 -4.97 -10.30 -2.82
CA ILE A 181 -4.54 -11.65 -2.43
C ILE A 181 -5.45 -12.65 -3.12
N ASN A 182 -4.87 -13.48 -3.99
CA ASN A 182 -5.65 -14.51 -4.67
C ASN A 182 -4.97 -15.88 -4.62
N PRO A 183 -5.69 -16.96 -4.26
CA PRO A 183 -5.14 -18.30 -4.34
C PRO A 183 -4.89 -18.70 -5.80
N ILE A 184 -3.73 -19.28 -6.05
CA ILE A 184 -3.32 -19.74 -7.38
C ILE A 184 -2.80 -21.17 -7.34
N ARG A 185 -2.86 -21.80 -8.51
CA ARG A 185 -2.14 -23.02 -8.82
C ARG A 185 -1.09 -22.74 -9.89
N ILE A 186 0.16 -23.10 -9.61
CA ILE A 186 1.24 -23.03 -10.60
C ILE A 186 1.23 -24.31 -11.45
N THR A 187 1.22 -24.15 -12.77
CA THR A 187 1.30 -25.24 -13.77
C THR A 187 2.53 -25.13 -14.65
N ASN A 188 2.63 -26.00 -15.65
CA ASN A 188 3.87 -26.56 -16.16
C ASN A 188 4.07 -26.31 -17.64
#